data_AF-A0A356R767-F1
#
_entry.id   AF-A0A356R767-F1
#
_cell.length_a   1.000
_cell.length_b   1.000
_cell.length_c   1.000
_cell.angle_alpha   90.00
_cell.angle_beta   90.00
_cell.angle_gamma   90.00
#
_symmetry.space_group_name_H-M   'P 1'
#
loop_
_entity.id
_entity.type
_entity.pdbx_description
1 polymer ?
#
loop_
_entity_poly.entity_id
_entity_poly.type
_entity_poly.pdbx_seq_one_letter_code
_entity_poly.pdbx_strand_id
1 'polypeptide(L)'
;MLVPRIGTMNIAIDESGTFVYTDTDNSWNCVVSYVYPEVHNPHIQEEVRKLVQRHAKGGQKEVKLRNLSESAYANFLRCLQKWDGVLYAVATNAAANTPQVLECHQEEQTQKILEHLDKMIYETGREGVRRLAKRVKALPHQLYVQMICQVQLVIQILHSALLFYVQRHPPTLNRFRWRIDQKNSSQTSYEDAYSQVLPAILQSASICKPIPMLKGEDYHWFDRFYFPKGEVPTYLRDVYGVEIVDDNERKINIGQVVHEDVRFVDSKSDSGVQIADLLASGLRRCLRGQFTDNNIIASLIGGLMVQREHNQIPIQLISLGKEEKKVEGQVLSALHAMAIQSRAMIVRQ
;
A
#
# COMPACT_ATOMS: atom_id res chain seq x y z
N MET A 1 34.47 1.76 16.58
CA MET A 1 33.02 1.45 16.46
C MET A 1 32.48 2.25 15.29
N LEU A 2 32.13 1.59 14.18
CA LEU A 2 31.43 2.24 13.07
C LEU A 2 30.00 2.54 13.55
N VAL A 3 29.62 3.82 13.56
CA VAL A 3 28.23 4.22 13.79
C VAL A 3 27.39 3.49 12.73
N PRO A 4 26.39 2.69 13.11
CA PRO A 4 25.57 2.01 12.12
C PRO A 4 24.87 3.08 11.28
N ARG A 5 24.96 2.95 9.95
CA ARG A 5 24.30 3.89 9.04
C ARG A 5 22.80 3.81 9.28
N ILE A 6 22.20 4.94 9.63
CA ILE A 6 20.75 5.11 9.70
C ILE A 6 20.15 4.69 8.35
N GLY A 7 19.23 3.73 8.38
CA GLY A 7 18.54 3.23 7.19
C GLY A 7 17.24 3.98 6.90
N THR A 8 16.66 3.75 5.72
CA THR A 8 15.35 4.28 5.33
C THR A 8 14.60 3.22 4.54
N MET A 9 13.33 3.02 4.87
CA MET A 9 12.39 2.23 4.09
C MET A 9 11.83 3.11 2.97
N ASN A 10 12.16 2.80 1.73
CA ASN A 10 11.57 3.45 0.57
C ASN A 10 10.26 2.73 0.22
N ILE A 11 9.19 3.49 0.08
CA ILE A 11 7.84 2.99 -0.19
C ILE A 11 7.32 3.75 -1.41
N ALA A 12 7.39 3.12 -2.58
CA ALA A 12 6.85 3.69 -3.81
C ALA A 12 5.46 3.12 -4.07
N ILE A 13 4.49 3.96 -4.43
CA ILE A 13 3.09 3.58 -4.68
C ILE A 13 2.68 4.07 -6.06
N ASP A 14 2.01 3.20 -6.81
CA ASP A 14 1.27 3.57 -8.02
C ASP A 14 0.03 2.69 -8.19
N GLU A 15 -0.89 3.09 -9.05
CA GLU A 15 -2.09 2.36 -9.39
C GLU A 15 -2.25 2.10 -10.89
N SER A 16 -2.83 0.96 -11.22
CA SER A 16 -3.23 0.61 -12.58
C SER A 16 -4.71 0.26 -12.60
N GLY A 17 -5.47 0.98 -13.41
CA GLY A 17 -6.93 0.91 -13.37
C GLY A 17 -7.57 2.22 -13.77
N THR A 18 -8.82 2.16 -14.19
CA THR A 18 -9.67 3.36 -14.19
C THR A 18 -10.47 3.45 -12.90
N PHE A 19 -10.66 2.35 -12.17
CA PHE A 19 -11.54 2.27 -10.99
C PHE A 19 -12.99 2.71 -11.27
N VAL A 20 -13.37 2.81 -12.54
CA VAL A 20 -14.74 3.10 -12.99
C VAL A 20 -15.50 1.80 -13.09
N TYR A 21 -16.74 1.78 -12.63
CA TYR A 21 -17.66 0.66 -12.78
C TYR A 21 -17.78 0.23 -14.25
N THR A 22 -17.91 -1.07 -14.47
CA THR A 22 -18.26 -1.64 -15.76
C THR A 22 -18.96 -2.98 -15.56
N ASP A 23 -19.90 -3.30 -16.44
CA ASP A 23 -20.57 -4.61 -16.50
C ASP A 23 -19.64 -5.72 -17.03
N THR A 24 -18.42 -5.38 -17.46
CA THR A 24 -17.45 -6.35 -17.95
C THR A 24 -16.81 -7.08 -16.78
N ASP A 25 -17.13 -8.36 -16.62
CA ASP A 25 -16.39 -9.26 -15.74
C ASP A 25 -14.89 -9.28 -16.09
N ASN A 26 -14.03 -9.51 -15.09
CA ASN A 26 -12.57 -9.46 -15.22
C ASN A 26 -11.97 -8.04 -15.47
N SER A 27 -12.64 -7.00 -14.99
CA SER A 27 -12.18 -5.61 -15.07
C SER A 27 -11.39 -5.19 -13.83
N TRP A 28 -10.22 -5.82 -13.64
CA TRP A 28 -9.37 -5.57 -12.49
C TRP A 28 -8.71 -4.19 -12.50
N ASN A 29 -8.70 -3.58 -11.33
CA ASN A 29 -7.90 -2.42 -10.96
C ASN A 29 -7.05 -2.80 -9.76
N CYS A 30 -5.89 -2.18 -9.62
CA CYS A 30 -5.02 -2.44 -8.48
C CYS A 30 -4.23 -1.19 -8.09
N VAL A 31 -3.92 -1.10 -6.80
CA VAL A 31 -2.92 -0.21 -6.25
C VAL A 31 -1.82 -1.10 -5.71
N VAL A 32 -0.57 -0.77 -6.03
CA VAL A 32 0.59 -1.54 -5.59
C VAL A 32 1.60 -0.66 -4.89
N SER A 33 2.45 -1.29 -4.09
CA SER A 33 3.65 -0.66 -3.59
C SER A 33 4.87 -1.54 -3.79
N TYR A 34 5.97 -0.93 -4.19
CA TYR A 34 7.29 -1.53 -4.09
C TYR A 34 8.04 -0.91 -2.91
N VAL A 35 8.23 -1.72 -1.86
CA VAL A 35 8.88 -1.33 -0.62
C VAL A 35 10.29 -1.89 -0.60
N TYR A 36 11.32 -1.09 -0.34
CA TYR A 36 12.70 -1.58 -0.31
C TYR A 36 13.62 -0.80 0.64
N PRO A 37 14.66 -1.43 1.21
CA PRO A 37 15.71 -0.77 1.99
C PRO A 37 16.54 0.23 1.18
N GLU A 38 16.90 1.37 1.78
CA GLU A 38 17.79 2.39 1.18
C GLU A 38 19.14 1.82 0.73
N VAL A 39 19.67 0.80 1.41
CA VAL A 39 20.92 0.13 1.01
C VAL A 39 20.86 -0.44 -0.40
N HIS A 40 19.66 -0.77 -0.91
CA HIS A 40 19.46 -1.27 -2.26
C HIS A 40 19.13 -0.17 -3.29
N ASN A 41 18.98 1.08 -2.88
CA ASN A 41 18.63 2.20 -3.79
C ASN A 41 19.58 2.32 -5.00
N PRO A 42 20.93 2.21 -4.87
CA PRO A 42 21.81 2.24 -6.04
C PRO A 42 21.55 1.12 -7.04
N HIS A 43 21.22 -0.08 -6.56
CA HIS A 43 20.90 -1.23 -7.41
C HIS A 43 19.55 -1.06 -8.10
N ILE A 44 18.56 -0.55 -7.38
CA ILE A 44 17.24 -0.22 -7.92
C ILE A 44 17.34 0.82 -9.04
N GLN A 45 18.08 1.90 -8.82
CA GLN A 45 18.33 2.92 -9.84
C GLN A 45 19.04 2.34 -11.07
N GLU A 46 20.01 1.46 -10.85
CA GLU A 46 20.76 0.81 -11.93
C GLU A 46 19.87 -0.13 -12.77
N GLU A 47 18.97 -0.90 -12.16
CA GLU A 47 18.03 -1.77 -12.90
C GLU A 47 17.04 -0.93 -13.74
N VAL A 48 16.51 0.16 -13.20
CA VAL A 48 15.67 1.09 -13.96
C VAL A 48 16.45 1.76 -15.08
N ARG A 49 17.68 2.21 -14.82
CA ARG A 49 18.56 2.82 -15.83
C ARG A 49 18.83 1.86 -17.00
N LYS A 50 19.16 0.60 -16.72
CA LYS A 50 19.35 -0.44 -17.76
C LYS A 50 18.08 -0.66 -18.57
N LEU A 51 16.91 -0.70 -17.92
CA LEU A 51 15.62 -0.88 -18.57
C LEU A 51 15.32 0.28 -19.54
N VAL A 52 15.48 1.52 -19.05
CA VAL A 52 15.31 2.76 -19.83
C VAL A 52 16.27 2.78 -21.03
N GLN A 53 17.55 2.51 -20.82
CA GLN A 53 18.53 2.53 -21.91
C GLN A 53 18.24 1.53 -23.03
N ARG A 54 17.64 0.38 -22.70
CA ARG A 54 17.35 -0.67 -23.67
C ARG A 54 16.01 -0.51 -24.37
N HIS A 55 15.00 0.07 -23.71
CA HIS A 55 13.60 -0.02 -24.15
C HIS A 55 12.87 1.33 -24.23
N ALA A 56 13.42 2.42 -23.69
CA ALA A 56 12.79 3.72 -23.82
C ALA A 56 12.88 4.22 -25.26
N LYS A 57 11.79 4.81 -25.76
CA LYS A 57 11.75 5.39 -27.11
C LYS A 57 12.15 6.87 -27.04
N GLY A 58 12.92 7.35 -28.01
CA GLY A 58 13.09 8.78 -28.29
C GLY A 58 13.53 9.64 -27.09
N GLY A 59 14.50 9.19 -26.28
CA GLY A 59 15.04 9.96 -25.15
C GLY A 59 14.11 10.06 -23.94
N GLN A 60 13.06 9.23 -23.87
CA GLN A 60 12.20 9.12 -22.69
C GLN A 60 12.99 8.66 -21.45
N LYS A 61 12.64 9.22 -20.28
CA LYS A 61 13.25 8.88 -18.98
C LYS A 61 12.53 7.73 -18.24
N GLU A 62 11.57 7.10 -18.90
CA GLU A 62 10.70 6.07 -18.32
C GLU A 62 10.34 5.04 -19.40
N VAL A 63 10.11 3.79 -18.97
CA VAL A 63 9.57 2.73 -19.82
C VAL A 63 8.21 2.30 -19.29
N LYS A 64 7.18 2.32 -20.14
CA LYS A 64 5.87 1.75 -19.84
C LYS A 64 5.81 0.27 -20.23
N LEU A 65 4.99 -0.53 -19.54
CA LEU A 65 4.87 -1.97 -19.79
C LEU A 65 4.54 -2.30 -21.26
N ARG A 66 3.70 -1.49 -21.92
CA ARG A 66 3.35 -1.65 -23.36
C ARG A 66 4.55 -1.54 -24.31
N ASN A 67 5.68 -1.01 -23.85
CA ASN A 67 6.92 -0.88 -24.61
C ASN A 67 7.86 -2.08 -24.40
N LEU A 68 7.53 -3.00 -23.51
CA LEU A 68 8.35 -4.18 -23.19
C LEU A 68 7.79 -5.43 -23.86
N SER A 69 8.69 -6.28 -24.36
CA SER A 69 8.33 -7.68 -24.63
C SER A 69 8.08 -8.42 -23.31
N GLU A 70 7.30 -9.51 -23.35
CA GLU A 70 7.06 -10.33 -22.15
C GLU A 70 8.37 -10.93 -21.60
N SER A 71 9.31 -11.28 -22.47
CA SER A 71 10.66 -11.74 -22.06
C SER A 71 11.46 -10.65 -21.35
N ALA A 72 11.39 -9.39 -21.81
CA ALA A 72 12.05 -8.28 -21.15
C ALA A 72 11.43 -7.99 -19.79
N TYR A 73 10.09 -8.01 -19.69
CA TYR A 73 9.38 -7.85 -18.43
C TYR A 73 9.69 -8.98 -17.44
N ALA A 74 9.69 -10.24 -17.89
CA ALA A 74 10.07 -11.38 -17.06
C ALA A 74 11.51 -11.26 -16.53
N ASN A 75 12.46 -10.81 -17.37
CA ASN A 75 13.83 -10.57 -16.95
C ASN A 75 13.94 -9.44 -15.93
N PHE A 76 13.18 -8.36 -16.11
CA PHE A 76 13.10 -7.27 -15.14
C PHE A 76 12.59 -7.76 -13.77
N LEU A 77 11.53 -8.57 -13.73
CA LEU A 77 11.04 -9.19 -12.49
C LEU A 77 12.12 -10.04 -11.81
N ARG A 78 12.83 -10.89 -12.56
CA ARG A 78 13.93 -11.71 -12.04
C ARG A 78 15.08 -10.86 -11.49
N CYS A 79 15.37 -9.71 -12.09
CA CYS A 79 16.37 -8.79 -11.56
C CYS A 79 15.92 -8.18 -10.23
N LEU A 80 14.66 -7.75 -10.12
CA LEU A 80 14.12 -7.18 -8.88
C LEU A 80 14.12 -8.18 -7.71
N GLN A 81 13.88 -9.47 -7.98
CA GLN A 81 13.86 -10.53 -6.96
C GLN A 81 15.22 -10.73 -6.26
N LYS A 82 16.32 -10.25 -6.85
CA LYS A 82 17.66 -10.33 -6.24
C LYS A 82 17.84 -9.36 -5.08
N TRP A 83 16.94 -8.39 -4.96
CA TRP A 83 16.97 -7.36 -3.94
C TRP A 83 15.85 -7.64 -2.94
N ASP A 84 16.06 -7.30 -1.67
CA ASP A 84 15.06 -7.50 -0.62
C ASP A 84 13.89 -6.51 -0.71
N GLY A 85 13.56 -6.01 -1.91
CA GLY A 85 12.35 -5.22 -2.15
C GLY A 85 11.12 -6.11 -2.23
N VAL A 86 10.00 -5.64 -1.68
CA VAL A 86 8.74 -6.36 -1.53
C VAL A 86 7.62 -5.65 -2.29
N LEU A 87 6.85 -6.42 -3.05
CA LEU A 87 5.63 -5.98 -3.69
C LEU A 87 4.43 -6.24 -2.77
N TYR A 88 3.69 -5.18 -2.44
CA TYR A 88 2.38 -5.22 -1.81
C TYR A 88 1.31 -4.80 -2.82
N ALA A 89 0.12 -5.38 -2.73
CA ALA A 89 -0.93 -5.08 -3.70
C ALA A 89 -2.33 -5.28 -3.12
N VAL A 90 -3.19 -4.31 -3.44
CA VAL A 90 -4.64 -4.38 -3.26
C VAL A 90 -5.29 -4.31 -4.64
N ALA A 91 -6.19 -5.24 -4.93
CA ALA A 91 -6.91 -5.27 -6.19
C ALA A 91 -8.42 -5.35 -5.99
N THR A 92 -9.16 -4.78 -6.93
CA THR A 92 -10.62 -4.81 -6.95
C THR A 92 -11.11 -5.00 -8.38
N ASN A 93 -12.18 -5.78 -8.54
CA ASN A 93 -12.86 -5.93 -9.82
C ASN A 93 -13.90 -4.81 -9.95
N ALA A 94 -13.83 -4.00 -11.00
CA ALA A 94 -14.78 -2.92 -11.23
C ALA A 94 -16.25 -3.42 -11.29
N ALA A 95 -16.50 -4.61 -11.83
CA ALA A 95 -17.83 -5.22 -11.88
C ALA A 95 -18.38 -5.60 -10.49
N ALA A 96 -17.55 -5.62 -9.44
CA ALA A 96 -17.99 -5.84 -8.07
C ALA A 96 -18.50 -4.56 -7.38
N ASN A 97 -18.21 -3.40 -7.96
CA ASN A 97 -18.45 -2.09 -7.33
C ASN A 97 -19.49 -1.30 -8.12
N THR A 98 -20.75 -1.76 -8.10
CA THR A 98 -21.86 -1.08 -8.78
C THR A 98 -22.06 0.33 -8.20
N PRO A 99 -22.64 1.27 -8.96
CA PRO A 99 -22.93 2.62 -8.45
C PRO A 99 -23.70 2.61 -7.13
N GLN A 100 -24.70 1.74 -6.99
CA GLN A 100 -25.51 1.62 -5.77
C GLN A 100 -24.70 1.11 -4.58
N VAL A 101 -23.82 0.13 -4.80
CA VAL A 101 -22.90 -0.36 -3.77
C VAL A 101 -21.95 0.75 -3.31
N LEU A 102 -21.43 1.53 -4.26
CA LEU A 102 -20.51 2.63 -3.98
C LEU A 102 -21.19 3.77 -3.21
N GLU A 103 -22.39 4.17 -3.63
CA GLU A 103 -23.20 5.18 -2.93
C GLU A 103 -23.51 4.73 -1.50
N CYS A 104 -23.96 3.49 -1.33
CA CYS A 104 -24.27 2.93 -0.01
C CYS A 104 -23.04 2.91 0.90
N HIS A 105 -21.92 2.37 0.42
CA HIS A 105 -20.68 2.30 1.20
C HIS A 105 -20.15 3.72 1.51
N GLN A 106 -20.18 4.64 0.55
CA GLN A 106 -19.71 6.02 0.75
C GLN A 106 -20.58 6.80 1.74
N GLU A 107 -21.90 6.61 1.71
CA GLU A 107 -22.82 7.19 2.70
C GLU A 107 -22.59 6.60 4.09
N GLU A 108 -22.44 5.28 4.19
CA GLU A 108 -22.11 4.59 5.46
C GLU A 108 -20.81 5.12 6.07
N GLN A 109 -19.74 5.26 5.27
CA GLN A 109 -18.47 5.83 5.74
C GLN A 109 -18.61 7.30 6.15
N THR A 110 -19.37 8.09 5.39
CA THR A 110 -19.63 9.49 5.73
C THR A 110 -20.35 9.60 7.06
N GLN A 111 -21.35 8.76 7.29
CA GLN A 111 -22.10 8.76 8.54
C GLN A 111 -21.26 8.28 9.72
N LYS A 112 -20.39 7.29 9.51
CA LYS A 112 -19.42 6.82 10.51
C LYS A 112 -18.42 7.91 10.92
N ILE A 113 -17.98 8.75 9.99
CA ILE A 113 -17.14 9.93 10.30
C ILE A 113 -17.89 10.93 11.19
N LEU A 114 -19.20 11.08 11.01
CA LEU A 114 -20.03 12.06 11.73
C LEU A 114 -20.61 11.54 13.07
N GLU A 115 -20.59 10.23 13.31
CA GLU A 115 -21.34 9.54 14.38
C GLU A 115 -21.05 10.04 15.80
N HIS A 116 -19.87 10.63 16.04
CA HIS A 116 -19.42 11.06 17.37
C HIS A 116 -19.03 12.54 17.45
N LEU A 117 -19.58 13.38 16.57
CA LEU A 117 -19.36 14.83 16.60
C LEU A 117 -19.76 15.48 17.94
N ASP A 118 -20.80 14.95 18.58
CA ASP A 118 -21.31 15.40 19.88
C ASP A 118 -20.30 15.22 21.01
N LYS A 119 -19.46 14.18 20.93
CA LYS A 119 -18.43 13.87 21.94
C LYS A 119 -17.18 14.76 21.83
N MET A 120 -17.05 15.52 20.74
CA MET A 120 -15.88 16.38 20.53
C MET A 120 -15.98 17.67 21.35
N ILE A 121 -14.93 17.99 22.10
CA ILE A 121 -14.86 19.18 22.98
C ILE A 121 -14.66 20.47 22.15
N TYR A 122 -13.80 20.43 21.14
CA TYR A 122 -13.40 21.62 20.38
C TYR A 122 -14.19 21.79 19.07
N GLU A 123 -14.78 22.97 18.86
CA GLU A 123 -15.55 23.27 17.64
C GLU A 123 -14.69 23.22 16.38
N THR A 124 -13.41 23.60 16.47
CA THR A 124 -12.46 23.48 15.36
C THR A 124 -12.29 22.02 14.91
N GLY A 125 -12.28 21.09 15.85
CA GLY A 125 -12.26 19.65 15.58
C GLY A 125 -13.56 19.18 14.91
N ARG A 126 -14.71 19.61 15.42
CA ARG A 126 -16.02 19.29 14.82
C ARG A 126 -16.09 19.77 13.38
N GLU A 127 -15.64 20.99 13.11
CA GLU A 127 -15.61 21.57 11.78
C GLU A 127 -14.62 20.83 10.85
N GLY A 128 -13.48 20.38 11.39
CA GLY A 128 -12.56 19.48 10.71
C GLY A 128 -13.23 18.19 10.25
N VAL A 129 -13.94 17.52 11.16
CA VAL A 129 -14.66 16.26 10.88
C VAL A 129 -15.80 16.47 9.88
N ARG A 130 -16.59 17.54 10.00
CA ARG A 130 -17.64 17.87 9.02
C ARG A 130 -17.07 18.10 7.63
N ARG A 131 -15.96 18.85 7.54
CA ARG A 131 -15.25 19.08 6.27
C ARG A 131 -14.70 17.79 5.69
N LEU A 132 -14.16 16.89 6.51
CA LEU A 132 -13.69 15.58 6.08
C LEU A 132 -14.82 14.73 5.50
N ALA A 133 -15.93 14.61 6.24
CA ALA A 133 -17.12 13.89 5.79
C ALA A 133 -17.66 14.44 4.45
N LYS A 134 -17.75 15.77 4.33
CA LYS A 134 -18.17 16.43 3.08
C LYS A 134 -17.23 16.11 1.93
N ARG A 135 -15.91 16.10 2.16
CA ARG A 135 -14.91 15.76 1.14
C ARG A 135 -15.06 14.30 0.70
N VAL A 136 -15.14 13.37 1.65
CA VAL A 136 -15.33 11.94 1.36
C VAL A 136 -16.60 11.73 0.55
N LYS A 137 -17.73 12.32 0.95
CA LYS A 137 -19.02 12.24 0.23
C LYS A 137 -18.96 12.85 -1.17
N ALA A 138 -18.16 13.89 -1.37
CA ALA A 138 -18.03 14.57 -2.66
C ALA A 138 -17.02 13.91 -3.62
N LEU A 139 -16.29 12.89 -3.19
CA LEU A 139 -15.36 12.17 -4.06
C LEU A 139 -16.13 11.46 -5.18
N PRO A 140 -15.75 11.65 -6.46
CA PRO A 140 -16.21 10.79 -7.53
C PRO A 140 -15.94 9.31 -7.20
N HIS A 141 -16.88 8.43 -7.53
CA HIS A 141 -16.81 6.99 -7.24
C HIS A 141 -15.46 6.36 -7.61
N GLN A 142 -14.89 6.72 -8.76
CA GLN A 142 -13.56 6.29 -9.18
C GLN A 142 -12.47 6.61 -8.14
N LEU A 143 -12.41 7.87 -7.71
CA LEU A 143 -11.41 8.33 -6.73
C LEU A 143 -11.68 7.74 -5.36
N TYR A 144 -12.95 7.55 -5.01
CA TYR A 144 -13.33 6.91 -3.76
C TYR A 144 -12.83 5.46 -3.68
N VAL A 145 -13.07 4.63 -4.71
CA VAL A 145 -12.57 3.25 -4.75
C VAL A 145 -11.05 3.20 -4.71
N GLN A 146 -10.39 4.09 -5.46
CA GLN A 146 -8.93 4.20 -5.45
C GLN A 146 -8.39 4.55 -4.05
N MET A 147 -9.02 5.52 -3.36
CA MET A 147 -8.68 5.89 -1.99
C MET A 147 -8.78 4.71 -1.02
N ILE A 148 -9.88 3.95 -1.08
CA ILE A 148 -10.05 2.78 -0.20
C ILE A 148 -8.98 1.72 -0.50
N CYS A 149 -8.66 1.46 -1.77
CA CYS A 149 -7.58 0.54 -2.12
C CYS A 149 -6.22 1.00 -1.59
N GLN A 150 -5.89 2.29 -1.71
CA GLN A 150 -4.64 2.86 -1.19
C GLN A 150 -4.56 2.77 0.34
N VAL A 151 -5.65 3.05 1.06
CA VAL A 151 -5.71 2.92 2.52
C VAL A 151 -5.46 1.47 2.95
N GLN A 152 -6.12 0.51 2.29
CA GLN A 152 -5.90 -0.92 2.57
C GLN A 152 -4.45 -1.35 2.29
N LEU A 153 -3.84 -0.80 1.23
CA LEU A 153 -2.45 -1.07 0.88
C LEU A 153 -1.51 -0.58 1.98
N VAL A 154 -1.71 0.63 2.51
CA VAL A 154 -0.90 1.17 3.62
C VAL A 154 -1.04 0.31 4.87
N ILE A 155 -2.27 -0.12 5.22
CA ILE A 155 -2.49 -1.07 6.33
C ILE A 155 -1.69 -2.36 6.10
N GLN A 156 -1.76 -2.93 4.90
CA GLN A 156 -1.01 -4.14 4.56
C GLN A 156 0.51 -3.95 4.71
N ILE A 157 1.05 -2.82 4.25
CA ILE A 157 2.48 -2.50 4.38
C ILE A 157 2.86 -2.40 5.85
N LEU A 158 2.12 -1.67 6.68
CA LEU A 158 2.44 -1.50 8.10
C LEU A 158 2.42 -2.84 8.85
N HIS A 159 1.47 -3.72 8.52
CA HIS A 159 1.37 -5.04 9.16
C HIS A 159 2.45 -6.03 8.75
N SER A 160 3.05 -5.88 7.56
CA SER A 160 3.97 -6.87 7.02
C SER A 160 5.40 -6.39 6.88
N ALA A 161 5.62 -5.15 6.44
CA ALA A 161 6.96 -4.65 6.16
C ALA A 161 7.79 -4.54 7.44
N LEU A 162 7.19 -4.13 8.55
CA LEU A 162 7.87 -4.08 9.85
C LEU A 162 8.39 -5.46 10.25
N LEU A 163 7.55 -6.49 10.14
CA LEU A 163 7.94 -7.87 10.43
C LEU A 163 9.03 -8.37 9.47
N PHE A 164 8.89 -8.08 8.18
CA PHE A 164 9.81 -8.55 7.16
C PHE A 164 11.20 -7.94 7.33
N TYR A 165 11.27 -6.62 7.57
CA TYR A 165 12.52 -5.87 7.61
C TYR A 165 13.21 -5.86 8.97
N VAL A 166 12.52 -6.05 10.10
CA VAL A 166 13.21 -6.17 11.40
C VAL A 166 14.19 -7.35 11.39
N GLN A 167 13.83 -8.46 10.75
CA GLN A 167 14.63 -9.68 10.67
C GLN A 167 15.78 -9.59 9.66
N ARG A 168 15.73 -8.66 8.70
CA ARG A 168 16.61 -8.66 7.50
C ARG A 168 17.43 -7.40 7.36
N HIS A 169 16.79 -6.24 7.55
CA HIS A 169 17.39 -4.92 7.42
C HIS A 169 16.91 -3.97 8.54
N PRO A 170 17.09 -4.32 9.84
CA PRO A 170 16.52 -3.54 10.95
C PRO A 170 16.78 -2.03 10.91
N PRO A 171 17.96 -1.51 10.48
CA PRO A 171 18.20 -0.07 10.34
C PRO A 171 17.21 0.67 9.42
N THR A 172 16.57 -0.05 8.50
CA THR A 172 15.56 0.48 7.57
C THR A 172 14.31 1.00 8.29
N LEU A 173 14.03 0.51 9.50
CA LEU A 173 12.88 0.91 10.31
C LEU A 173 13.00 2.32 10.90
N ASN A 174 14.15 2.98 10.77
CA ASN A 174 14.37 4.32 11.34
C ASN A 174 13.63 5.44 10.61
N ARG A 175 13.30 5.26 9.33
CA ARG A 175 12.61 6.27 8.54
C ARG A 175 11.78 5.63 7.45
N PHE A 176 10.59 6.15 7.23
CA PHE A 176 9.67 5.71 6.18
C PHE A 176 9.54 6.81 5.14
N ARG A 177 9.95 6.54 3.91
CA ARG A 177 9.91 7.47 2.79
C ARG A 177 8.83 7.03 1.81
N TRP A 178 7.72 7.75 1.78
CA TRP A 178 6.58 7.47 0.91
C TRP A 178 6.66 8.33 -0.35
N ARG A 179 6.61 7.69 -1.52
CA ARG A 179 6.61 8.31 -2.84
C ARG A 179 5.41 7.79 -3.60
N ILE A 180 4.46 8.67 -3.88
CA ILE A 180 3.20 8.32 -4.54
C ILE A 180 3.23 8.93 -5.93
N ASP A 181 2.92 8.15 -6.98
CA ASP A 181 2.86 8.67 -8.35
C ASP A 181 1.82 9.78 -8.44
N GLN A 182 2.24 10.94 -8.95
CA GLN A 182 1.37 12.08 -9.14
C GLN A 182 0.73 12.00 -10.54
N LYS A 183 -0.57 11.71 -10.60
CA LYS A 183 -1.26 11.56 -11.90
C LYS A 183 -1.64 12.86 -12.60
N ASN A 184 -1.61 14.02 -11.93
CA ASN A 184 -1.83 15.35 -12.53
C ASN A 184 -1.13 16.46 -11.74
N SER A 185 -0.65 17.51 -12.44
CA SER A 185 0.19 18.59 -11.89
C SER A 185 -0.48 19.56 -10.91
N SER A 186 -1.81 19.51 -10.77
CA SER A 186 -2.52 20.20 -9.69
C SER A 186 -2.66 19.25 -8.51
N GLN A 187 -2.19 19.66 -7.33
CA GLN A 187 -2.50 19.01 -6.05
C GLN A 187 -4.03 18.90 -5.95
N THR A 188 -4.56 17.73 -6.29
CA THR A 188 -6.01 17.57 -6.46
C THR A 188 -6.63 17.47 -5.07
N SER A 189 -7.89 17.91 -4.94
CA SER A 189 -8.71 17.74 -3.72
C SER A 189 -8.67 16.30 -3.15
N TYR A 190 -8.33 15.33 -3.99
CA TYR A 190 -8.03 13.95 -3.63
C TYR A 190 -6.79 13.78 -2.73
N GLU A 191 -5.64 14.33 -3.10
CA GLU A 191 -4.38 14.18 -2.34
C GLU A 191 -4.52 14.78 -0.94
N ASP A 192 -5.19 15.93 -0.85
CA ASP A 192 -5.56 16.58 0.40
C ASP A 192 -6.53 15.73 1.22
N ALA A 193 -7.57 15.16 0.59
CA ALA A 193 -8.53 14.30 1.29
C ALA A 193 -7.85 13.03 1.80
N TYR A 194 -7.04 12.37 0.97
CA TYR A 194 -6.29 11.18 1.33
C TYR A 194 -5.36 11.44 2.52
N SER A 195 -4.56 12.52 2.45
CA SER A 195 -3.62 12.87 3.51
C SER A 195 -4.31 13.19 4.84
N GLN A 196 -5.52 13.74 4.82
CA GLN A 196 -6.29 14.04 6.04
C GLN A 196 -7.01 12.81 6.62
N VAL A 197 -7.53 11.94 5.76
CA VAL A 197 -8.30 10.76 6.17
C VAL A 197 -7.38 9.65 6.70
N LEU A 198 -6.21 9.47 6.07
CA LEU A 198 -5.38 8.29 6.28
C LEU A 198 -5.03 8.02 7.76
N PRO A 199 -4.52 8.97 8.57
CA PRO A 199 -4.19 8.69 9.97
C PRO A 199 -5.36 8.24 10.82
N ALA A 200 -6.52 8.86 10.63
CA ALA A 200 -7.73 8.53 11.39
C ALA A 200 -8.23 7.11 11.07
N ILE A 201 -8.16 6.72 9.79
CA ILE A 201 -8.49 5.34 9.40
C ILE A 201 -7.44 4.37 9.94
N LEU A 202 -6.14 4.68 9.82
CA LEU A 202 -5.08 3.81 10.31
C LEU A 202 -5.16 3.60 11.82
N GLN A 203 -5.48 4.64 12.58
CA GLN A 203 -5.72 4.53 14.01
C GLN A 203 -6.92 3.63 14.30
N SER A 204 -8.06 3.86 13.64
CA SER A 204 -9.25 3.02 13.79
C SER A 204 -8.95 1.56 13.46
N ALA A 205 -8.22 1.31 12.36
CA ALA A 205 -7.78 -0.02 11.95
C ALA A 205 -6.88 -0.67 13.02
N SER A 206 -5.95 0.11 13.61
CA SER A 206 -5.04 -0.39 14.65
C SER A 206 -5.73 -0.74 15.97
N ILE A 207 -6.89 -0.15 16.27
CA ILE A 207 -7.72 -0.52 17.42
C ILE A 207 -8.34 -1.91 17.19
N CYS A 208 -8.87 -2.15 15.99
CA CYS A 208 -9.49 -3.44 15.64
C CYS A 208 -8.47 -4.56 15.41
N LYS A 209 -7.37 -4.23 14.72
CA LYS A 209 -6.28 -5.15 14.40
C LYS A 209 -4.95 -4.44 14.64
N PRO A 210 -4.36 -4.58 15.85
CA PRO A 210 -3.05 -4.01 16.15
C PRO A 210 -1.96 -4.46 15.17
N ILE A 211 -0.96 -3.61 14.97
CA ILE A 211 0.22 -3.94 14.17
C ILE A 211 0.97 -5.08 14.88
N PRO A 212 1.17 -6.25 14.25
CA PRO A 212 1.90 -7.35 14.85
C PRO A 212 3.38 -6.99 15.02
N MET A 213 3.99 -7.50 16.08
CA MET A 213 5.41 -7.35 16.38
C MET A 213 6.01 -8.74 16.66
N LEU A 214 7.20 -9.02 16.14
CA LEU A 214 7.89 -10.29 16.41
C LEU A 214 8.56 -10.26 17.77
N LYS A 215 8.22 -11.23 18.62
CA LYS A 215 8.86 -11.38 19.93
C LYS A 215 10.33 -11.79 19.75
N GLY A 216 11.23 -11.06 20.39
CA GLY A 216 12.67 -11.33 20.39
C GLY A 216 13.47 -10.60 19.32
N GLU A 217 12.79 -9.94 18.37
CA GLU A 217 13.45 -9.10 17.37
C GLU A 217 13.79 -7.71 17.91
N ASP A 218 14.84 -7.10 17.36
CA ASP A 218 15.34 -5.80 17.80
C ASP A 218 14.73 -4.64 17.01
N TYR A 219 13.77 -3.96 17.64
CA TYR A 219 13.07 -2.81 17.09
C TYR A 219 13.66 -1.46 17.51
N HIS A 220 14.89 -1.38 18.05
CA HIS A 220 15.41 -0.09 18.55
C HIS A 220 15.45 1.00 17.46
N TRP A 221 15.67 0.64 16.20
CA TRP A 221 15.61 1.57 15.07
C TRP A 221 14.22 2.19 14.87
N PHE A 222 13.16 1.49 15.28
CA PHE A 222 11.78 1.96 15.23
C PHE A 222 11.38 2.79 16.47
N ASP A 223 12.22 2.88 17.50
CA ASP A 223 11.86 3.44 18.81
C ASP A 223 11.33 4.88 18.76
N ARG A 224 11.80 5.67 17.80
CA ARG A 224 11.40 7.07 17.63
C ARG A 224 9.95 7.26 17.19
N PHE A 225 9.27 6.20 16.75
CA PHE A 225 7.87 6.24 16.35
C PHE A 225 6.93 5.89 17.49
N TYR A 226 7.44 5.58 18.68
CA TYR A 226 6.59 5.47 19.86
C TYR A 226 6.37 6.84 20.49
N PHE A 227 5.17 7.05 21.02
CA PHE A 227 4.90 8.20 21.85
C PHE A 227 5.84 8.20 23.08
N PRO A 228 6.45 9.35 23.42
CA PRO A 228 7.14 9.50 24.69
C PRO A 228 6.21 9.20 25.86
N LYS A 229 6.79 8.78 26.99
CA LYS A 229 6.02 8.48 28.19
C LYS A 229 5.23 9.72 28.64
N GLY A 230 3.92 9.57 28.81
CA GLY A 230 3.02 10.66 29.19
C GLY A 230 2.49 11.51 28.02
N GLU A 231 2.97 11.30 26.80
CA GLU A 231 2.48 12.00 25.60
C GLU A 231 1.47 11.17 24.79
N VAL A 232 1.18 9.95 25.24
CA VAL A 232 0.15 9.10 24.63
C VAL A 232 -1.21 9.80 24.71
N PRO A 233 -1.90 10.04 23.59
CA PRO A 233 -3.22 10.66 23.61
C PRO A 233 -4.23 9.83 24.42
N THR A 234 -4.90 10.46 25.39
CA THR A 234 -5.82 9.77 26.31
C THR A 234 -7.27 9.75 25.85
N TYR A 235 -7.62 10.51 24.80
CA TYR A 235 -9.01 10.70 24.38
C TYR A 235 -9.73 9.41 24.02
N LEU A 236 -9.04 8.38 23.51
CA LEU A 236 -9.65 7.07 23.23
C LEU A 236 -10.21 6.44 24.51
N ARG A 237 -9.46 6.52 25.61
CA ARG A 237 -9.93 6.07 26.93
C ARG A 237 -10.95 7.04 27.51
N ASP A 238 -10.59 8.33 27.59
CA ASP A 238 -11.36 9.31 28.36
C ASP A 238 -12.71 9.65 27.72
N VAL A 239 -12.82 9.60 26.38
CA VAL A 239 -14.03 9.97 25.62
C VAL A 239 -14.80 8.75 25.13
N TYR A 240 -14.09 7.67 24.76
CA TYR A 240 -14.69 6.50 24.13
C TYR A 240 -14.64 5.23 24.99
N GLY A 241 -13.98 5.26 26.15
CA GLY A 241 -13.81 4.07 27.00
C GLY A 241 -12.97 2.98 26.35
N VAL A 242 -12.20 3.30 25.30
CA VAL A 242 -11.36 2.36 24.58
C VAL A 242 -10.02 2.27 25.29
N GLU A 243 -9.82 1.19 26.04
CA GLU A 243 -8.52 0.86 26.60
C GLU A 243 -7.65 0.19 25.55
N ILE A 244 -6.51 0.82 25.25
CA ILE A 244 -5.50 0.22 24.40
C ILE A 244 -4.61 -0.62 25.31
N VAL A 245 -4.78 -1.93 25.30
CA VAL A 245 -3.90 -2.86 26.02
C VAL A 245 -2.62 -3.05 25.19
N ASP A 246 -1.47 -2.81 25.81
CA ASP A 246 -0.16 -3.21 25.27
C ASP A 246 0.71 -3.61 26.45
N ASP A 247 1.23 -4.83 26.42
CA ASP A 247 2.03 -5.45 27.48
C ASP A 247 3.27 -4.61 27.86
N ASN A 248 3.73 -3.73 26.96
CA ASN A 248 4.89 -2.87 27.17
C ASN A 248 4.54 -1.38 27.36
N GLU A 249 3.27 -0.99 27.40
CA GLU A 249 2.79 0.40 27.45
C GLU A 249 3.26 1.32 26.30
N ARG A 250 3.94 0.79 25.26
CA ARG A 250 4.51 1.60 24.18
C ARG A 250 3.54 1.76 23.02
N LYS A 251 2.93 2.94 22.86
CA LYS A 251 2.00 3.22 21.76
C LYS A 251 2.70 3.81 20.55
N ILE A 252 2.39 3.29 19.36
CA ILE A 252 2.96 3.79 18.10
C ILE A 252 2.23 5.06 17.65
N ASN A 253 2.99 6.10 17.33
CA ASN A 253 2.54 7.28 16.62
C ASN A 253 2.46 6.97 15.11
N ILE A 254 1.36 6.33 14.70
CA ILE A 254 1.13 5.94 13.31
C ILE A 254 1.09 7.13 12.35
N GLY A 255 0.64 8.29 12.83
CA GLY A 255 0.64 9.53 12.06
C GLY A 255 2.06 9.94 11.68
N GLN A 256 3.03 9.81 12.59
CA GLN A 256 4.43 10.09 12.28
C GLN A 256 4.99 9.11 11.25
N VAL A 257 4.70 7.81 11.37
CA VAL A 257 5.15 6.77 10.42
C VAL A 257 4.71 7.09 8.99
N VAL A 258 3.47 7.57 8.82
CA VAL A 258 2.85 7.78 7.50
C VAL A 258 2.91 9.21 6.98
N HIS A 259 3.36 10.20 7.76
CA HIS A 259 3.44 11.60 7.31
C HIS A 259 4.83 12.24 7.32
N GLU A 260 5.81 11.71 8.07
CA GLU A 260 7.11 12.37 8.25
C GLU A 260 7.84 12.65 6.91
N ASP A 261 7.73 11.75 5.92
CA ASP A 261 8.37 11.90 4.61
C ASP A 261 7.49 11.35 3.47
N VAL A 262 6.34 12.01 3.24
CA VAL A 262 5.46 11.74 2.09
C VAL A 262 5.66 12.78 1.01
N ARG A 263 5.77 12.34 -0.25
CA ARG A 263 5.74 13.21 -1.42
C ARG A 263 4.98 12.58 -2.57
N PHE A 264 4.17 13.39 -3.25
CA PHE A 264 3.67 13.09 -4.58
C PHE A 264 4.76 13.48 -5.57
N VAL A 265 5.13 12.56 -6.47
CA VAL A 265 6.29 12.74 -7.37
C VAL A 265 5.94 12.33 -8.79
N ASP A 266 6.60 12.97 -9.77
CA ASP A 266 6.57 12.50 -11.17
C ASP A 266 7.41 11.23 -11.26
N SER A 267 6.80 10.12 -11.72
CA SER A 267 7.46 8.85 -12.03
C SER A 267 8.76 9.00 -12.83
N LYS A 268 8.90 9.99 -13.72
CA LYS A 268 10.14 10.24 -14.48
C LYS A 268 11.34 10.61 -13.61
N SER A 269 11.11 11.04 -12.38
CA SER A 269 12.13 11.50 -11.43
C SER A 269 12.44 10.52 -10.30
N ASP A 270 11.66 9.44 -10.15
CA ASP A 270 11.79 8.49 -9.03
C ASP A 270 11.78 7.03 -9.54
N SER A 271 12.92 6.35 -9.40
CA SER A 271 13.07 4.95 -9.85
C SER A 271 12.15 3.97 -9.11
N GLY A 272 11.83 4.22 -7.84
CA GLY A 272 10.91 3.37 -7.08
C GLY A 272 9.50 3.45 -7.67
N VAL A 273 9.06 4.65 -8.01
CA VAL A 273 7.73 4.88 -8.62
C VAL A 273 7.65 4.29 -10.03
N GLN A 274 8.71 4.38 -10.84
CA GLN A 274 8.74 3.67 -12.15
C GLN A 274 8.61 2.15 -12.01
N ILE A 275 9.23 1.58 -10.97
CA ILE A 275 9.05 0.16 -10.67
C ILE A 275 7.61 -0.12 -10.27
N ALA A 276 7.03 0.71 -9.39
CA ALA A 276 5.64 0.57 -8.98
C ALA A 276 4.67 0.63 -10.18
N ASP A 277 4.88 1.53 -11.15
CA ASP A 277 4.06 1.61 -12.39
C ASP A 277 4.13 0.33 -13.24
N LEU A 278 5.33 -0.19 -13.44
CA LEU A 278 5.53 -1.44 -14.16
C LEU A 278 4.90 -2.63 -13.44
N LEU A 279 5.04 -2.70 -12.11
CA LEU A 279 4.45 -3.76 -11.29
C LEU A 279 2.92 -3.64 -11.22
N ALA A 280 2.36 -2.44 -11.12
CA ALA A 280 0.91 -2.19 -11.12
C ALA A 280 0.31 -2.63 -12.45
N SER A 281 0.89 -2.15 -13.55
CA SER A 281 0.47 -2.49 -14.90
C SER A 281 0.61 -3.99 -15.17
N GLY A 282 1.70 -4.59 -14.73
CA GLY A 282 1.97 -6.01 -14.92
C GLY A 282 1.04 -6.89 -14.09
N LEU A 283 0.81 -6.54 -12.82
CA LEU A 283 -0.14 -7.25 -11.97
C LEU A 283 -1.55 -7.19 -12.54
N ARG A 284 -2.01 -5.99 -12.93
CA ARG A 284 -3.33 -5.83 -13.57
C ARG A 284 -3.47 -6.68 -14.83
N ARG A 285 -2.46 -6.67 -15.71
CA ARG A 285 -2.44 -7.49 -16.93
C ARG A 285 -2.46 -8.99 -16.58
N CYS A 286 -1.77 -9.38 -15.51
CA CYS A 286 -1.73 -10.76 -15.03
C CYS A 286 -3.07 -11.25 -14.46
N LEU A 287 -3.72 -10.44 -13.63
CA LEU A 287 -5.06 -10.74 -13.12
C LEU A 287 -6.07 -10.90 -14.26
N ARG A 288 -5.89 -10.16 -15.37
CA ARG A 288 -6.75 -10.26 -16.55
C ARG A 288 -6.42 -11.44 -17.47
N GLY A 289 -5.38 -12.22 -17.19
CA GLY A 289 -4.96 -13.35 -18.04
C GLY A 289 -4.36 -12.91 -19.38
N GLN A 290 -3.75 -11.73 -19.46
CA GLN A 290 -3.39 -11.09 -20.73
C GLN A 290 -1.90 -11.25 -21.11
N PHE A 291 -1.16 -12.12 -20.44
CA PHE A 291 0.17 -12.56 -20.89
C PHE A 291 0.07 -13.87 -21.66
N THR A 292 0.99 -14.10 -22.60
CA THR A 292 1.06 -15.38 -23.33
C THR A 292 1.31 -16.55 -22.37
N ASP A 293 2.21 -16.37 -21.40
CA ASP A 293 2.39 -17.30 -20.28
C ASP A 293 2.08 -16.61 -18.95
N ASN A 294 0.79 -16.58 -18.61
CA ASN A 294 0.31 -15.88 -17.41
C ASN A 294 0.81 -16.52 -16.11
N ASN A 295 1.02 -17.84 -16.07
CA ASN A 295 1.46 -18.55 -14.87
C ASN A 295 2.94 -18.27 -14.56
N ILE A 296 3.80 -18.20 -15.58
CA ILE A 296 5.20 -17.81 -15.37
C ILE A 296 5.28 -16.37 -14.85
N ILE A 297 4.54 -15.43 -15.45
CA ILE A 297 4.55 -14.04 -14.99
C ILE A 297 3.96 -13.92 -13.58
N ALA A 298 2.86 -14.62 -13.28
CA ALA A 298 2.29 -14.68 -11.93
C ALA A 298 3.30 -15.20 -10.91
N SER A 299 4.03 -16.26 -11.23
CA SER A 299 5.09 -16.82 -10.39
C SER A 299 6.21 -15.81 -10.12
N LEU A 300 6.64 -15.06 -11.14
CA LEU A 300 7.67 -14.03 -11.02
C LEU A 300 7.20 -12.84 -10.18
N ILE A 301 5.95 -12.42 -10.33
CA ILE A 301 5.33 -11.42 -9.47
C ILE A 301 5.27 -11.93 -8.02
N GLY A 302 4.86 -13.19 -7.84
CA GLY A 302 4.82 -13.86 -6.53
C GLY A 302 6.17 -13.84 -5.80
N GLY A 303 7.27 -14.08 -6.52
CA GLY A 303 8.62 -14.02 -5.94
C GLY A 303 9.04 -12.65 -5.39
N LEU A 304 8.32 -11.56 -5.74
CA LEU A 304 8.50 -10.24 -5.14
C LEU A 304 7.61 -10.03 -3.92
N MET A 305 6.61 -10.87 -3.70
CA MET A 305 5.68 -10.77 -2.58
C MET A 305 6.16 -11.55 -1.36
N VAL A 306 5.46 -11.38 -0.24
CA VAL A 306 5.71 -12.09 1.01
C VAL A 306 4.42 -12.79 1.45
N GLN A 307 4.57 -13.97 2.03
CA GLN A 307 3.47 -14.73 2.61
C GLN A 307 2.71 -13.91 3.65
N ARG A 308 1.38 -13.99 3.61
CA ARG A 308 0.51 -13.36 4.62
C ARG A 308 0.17 -14.35 5.73
N GLU A 309 -0.31 -13.81 6.83
CA GLU A 309 -0.81 -14.59 7.97
C GLU A 309 -1.83 -15.65 7.51
N HIS A 310 -1.85 -16.80 8.19
CA HIS A 310 -2.82 -17.89 7.93
C HIS A 310 -2.85 -18.39 6.48
N ASN A 311 -1.70 -18.38 5.78
CA ASN A 311 -1.57 -18.80 4.38
C ASN A 311 -2.51 -18.06 3.42
N GLN A 312 -2.91 -16.83 3.75
CA GLN A 312 -3.67 -16.00 2.84
C GLN A 312 -2.86 -15.69 1.57
N ILE A 313 -3.57 -15.55 0.44
CA ILE A 313 -2.95 -15.12 -0.82
C ILE A 313 -2.25 -13.76 -0.65
N PRO A 314 -1.08 -13.54 -1.27
CA PRO A 314 -0.23 -12.38 -1.00
C PRO A 314 -0.83 -11.03 -1.45
N ILE A 315 -1.87 -11.07 -2.29
CA ILE A 315 -2.65 -9.89 -2.73
C ILE A 315 -3.91 -9.79 -1.89
N GLN A 316 -4.28 -8.59 -1.48
CA GLN A 316 -5.59 -8.34 -0.89
C GLN A 316 -6.60 -8.03 -1.98
N LEU A 317 -7.64 -8.86 -2.10
CA LEU A 317 -8.76 -8.60 -2.99
C LEU A 317 -9.89 -7.97 -2.19
N ILE A 318 -10.43 -6.85 -2.67
CA ILE A 318 -11.53 -6.15 -2.01
C ILE A 318 -12.67 -5.84 -2.98
N SER A 319 -13.87 -5.83 -2.45
CA SER A 319 -15.07 -5.23 -3.04
C SER A 319 -15.74 -4.39 -1.96
N LEU A 320 -16.41 -3.31 -2.35
CA LEU A 320 -17.09 -2.43 -1.38
C LEU A 320 -18.53 -2.86 -1.08
N GLY A 321 -19.01 -3.91 -1.75
CA GLY A 321 -20.29 -4.55 -1.46
C GLY A 321 -20.22 -5.48 -0.25
N LYS A 322 -21.38 -5.73 0.36
CA LYS A 322 -21.52 -6.66 1.51
C LYS A 322 -21.50 -8.13 1.09
N GLU A 323 -21.72 -8.41 -0.19
CA GLU A 323 -21.71 -9.77 -0.73
C GLU A 323 -20.28 -10.21 -1.09
N GLU A 324 -19.89 -11.37 -0.58
CA GLU A 324 -18.64 -12.01 -0.99
C GLU A 324 -18.76 -12.51 -2.43
N LYS A 325 -17.88 -12.01 -3.31
CA LYS A 325 -17.75 -12.53 -4.68
C LYS A 325 -16.61 -13.54 -4.75
N LYS A 326 -16.92 -14.73 -5.24
CA LYS A 326 -15.90 -15.76 -5.50
C LYS A 326 -15.01 -15.36 -6.66
N VAL A 327 -13.72 -15.67 -6.54
CA VAL A 327 -12.73 -15.49 -7.60
C VAL A 327 -12.48 -16.85 -8.25
N GLU A 328 -12.67 -16.92 -9.56
CA GLU A 328 -12.65 -18.19 -10.30
C GLU A 328 -11.75 -18.11 -11.54
N GLY A 329 -11.53 -19.27 -12.16
CA GLY A 329 -10.85 -19.39 -13.45
C GLY A 329 -9.38 -18.96 -13.45
N GLN A 330 -8.98 -18.20 -14.49
CA GLN A 330 -7.59 -17.81 -14.71
C GLN A 330 -7.04 -16.91 -13.61
N VAL A 331 -7.88 -16.06 -13.02
CA VAL A 331 -7.49 -15.20 -11.90
C VAL A 331 -7.04 -16.06 -10.72
N LEU A 332 -7.84 -17.05 -10.34
CA LEU A 332 -7.53 -17.96 -9.24
C LEU A 332 -6.20 -18.70 -9.47
N SER A 333 -5.98 -19.15 -10.71
CA SER A 333 -4.73 -19.81 -11.10
C SER A 333 -3.51 -18.89 -10.95
N ALA A 334 -3.62 -17.63 -11.37
CA ALA A 334 -2.58 -16.63 -11.19
C ALA A 334 -2.31 -16.33 -9.70
N LEU A 335 -3.35 -16.20 -8.89
CA LEU A 335 -3.23 -15.97 -7.44
C LEU A 335 -2.54 -17.14 -6.74
N HIS A 336 -2.86 -18.38 -7.10
CA HIS A 336 -2.18 -19.56 -6.57
C HIS A 336 -0.71 -19.60 -6.97
N ALA A 337 -0.38 -19.31 -8.24
CA ALA A 337 1.01 -19.23 -8.70
C ALA A 337 1.81 -18.16 -7.93
N MET A 338 1.20 -17.00 -7.67
CA MET A 338 1.80 -15.94 -6.84
C MET A 338 2.01 -16.40 -5.39
N ALA A 339 1.02 -17.05 -4.79
CA ALA A 339 1.09 -17.54 -3.41
C ALA A 339 2.20 -18.59 -3.22
N ILE A 340 2.29 -19.55 -4.14
CA ILE A 340 3.31 -20.61 -4.10
C ILE A 340 4.73 -20.04 -4.14
N GLN A 341 4.96 -19.00 -4.94
CA GLN A 341 6.27 -18.36 -5.07
C GLN A 341 6.54 -17.22 -4.09
N SER A 342 5.57 -16.87 -3.24
CA SER A 342 5.75 -15.80 -2.27
C SER A 342 6.82 -16.18 -1.24
N ARG A 343 7.65 -15.19 -0.88
CA ARG A 343 8.74 -15.38 0.07
C ARG A 343 8.21 -15.62 1.47
N ALA A 344 8.91 -16.43 2.26
CA ALA A 344 8.57 -16.65 3.65
C ALA A 344 8.63 -15.33 4.45
N MET A 345 7.58 -15.05 5.23
CA MET A 345 7.56 -13.90 6.14
C MET A 345 8.67 -14.01 7.19
N ILE A 346 8.73 -15.17 7.84
CA ILE A 346 9.66 -15.47 8.93
C ILE A 346 10.86 -16.21 8.37
N VAL A 347 12.06 -15.73 8.69
CA VAL A 347 13.29 -16.48 8.42
C VAL A 347 13.34 -17.60 9.46
N ARG A 348 13.35 -18.87 9.02
CA ARG A 348 13.57 -19.98 9.94
C ARG A 348 15.01 -19.87 10.44
N GLN A 349 15.18 -19.64 11.75
CA GLN A 349 16.49 -19.67 12.42
C GLN A 349 17.00 -21.11 12.51
#